data_AF-A0A529LKP4-F1
#
_entry.id   AF-A0A529LKP4-F1
#
_cell.length_a   1.000
_cell.length_b   1.000
_cell.length_c   1.000
_cell.angle_alpha   90.00
_cell.angle_beta   90.00
_cell.angle_gamma   90.00
#
_symmetry.space_group_name_H-M   'P 1'
#
loop_
_entity.id
_entity.type
_entity.pdbx_description
1 polymer ?
#
loop_
_entity_poly.entity_id
_entity_poly.type
_entity_poly.pdbx_seq_one_letter_code
_entity_poly.pdbx_strand_id
1 'polypeptide(L)'
;CSVSDEPPTLLVCMNGRSTQAAMFLSNQRFCVNVLTHDHMHLAGKFAGAARDMEARYASARWQTLTSGTPALSDAIVNFDCEIETVH
;
A
#
# COMPACT_ATOMS: atom_id res chain seq x y z
N CYS A 1 9.25 3.74 -13.12
CA CYS A 1 8.57 4.69 -12.22
C CYS A 1 9.45 5.92 -12.11
N SER A 2 8.96 7.10 -12.49
CA SER A 2 9.69 8.36 -12.21
C SER A 2 9.51 8.67 -10.73
N VAL A 3 10.60 8.97 -10.05
CA VAL A 3 10.61 9.46 -8.67
C VAL A 3 11.22 10.86 -8.73
N SER A 4 10.48 11.88 -8.36
CA SER A 4 11.07 13.21 -8.07
C SER A 4 11.54 13.18 -6.62
N ASP A 5 12.70 13.76 -6.32
CA ASP A 5 13.21 13.98 -4.97
C ASP A 5 12.78 15.34 -4.40
N GLU A 6 12.29 16.26 -5.24
CA GLU A 6 11.77 17.57 -4.85
C GLU A 6 10.43 17.88 -5.57
N PRO A 7 9.27 17.73 -4.89
CA PRO A 7 9.07 16.95 -3.66
C PRO A 7 9.16 15.43 -3.90
N PRO A 8 9.49 14.60 -2.88
CA PRO A 8 9.49 13.14 -2.97
C PRO A 8 8.16 12.60 -3.50
N THR A 9 8.14 12.12 -4.74
CA THR A 9 6.89 11.72 -5.42
C THR A 9 7.01 10.29 -5.97
N LEU A 10 6.01 9.46 -5.70
CA LEU A 10 5.90 8.10 -6.23
C LEU A 10 4.68 7.97 -7.15
N LEU A 11 4.82 7.19 -8.22
CA LEU A 11 3.70 6.80 -9.07
C LEU A 11 3.26 5.37 -8.72
N VAL A 12 1.96 5.18 -8.46
CA VAL A 12 1.33 3.86 -8.30
C VAL A 12 0.27 3.68 -9.37
N CYS A 13 0.35 2.57 -10.11
CA CYS A 13 -0.66 2.19 -11.08
C CYS A 13 -1.63 1.19 -10.46
N MET A 14 -2.92 1.47 -10.56
CA MET A 14 -3.98 0.58 -10.09
C MET A 14 -4.94 0.26 -11.23
N ASN A 15 -5.54 -0.93 -11.19
CA ASN A 15 -6.68 -1.21 -12.06
C ASN A 15 -7.86 -0.34 -11.63
N GLY A 16 -8.26 0.62 -12.46
CA GLY A 16 -9.35 1.56 -12.17
C GLY A 16 -10.72 0.91 -11.96
N ARG A 17 -10.89 -0.35 -12.37
CA ARG A 17 -12.11 -1.14 -12.12
C ARG A 17 -12.10 -1.89 -10.78
N SER A 18 -11.00 -1.82 -10.03
CA SER A 18 -10.89 -2.47 -8.72
C SER A 18 -11.66 -1.69 -7.66
N THR A 19 -12.25 -2.40 -6.70
CA THR A 19 -12.86 -1.78 -5.52
C THR A 19 -11.84 -1.01 -4.68
N GLN A 20 -10.56 -1.39 -4.76
CA GLN A 20 -9.46 -0.69 -4.08
C GLN A 20 -9.22 0.70 -4.66
N ALA A 21 -9.34 0.89 -5.98
CA ALA A 21 -9.15 2.19 -6.61
C ALA A 21 -10.13 3.24 -6.05
N ALA A 22 -11.41 2.88 -5.90
CA ALA A 22 -12.40 3.78 -5.31
C ALA A 22 -12.06 4.17 -3.85
N MET A 23 -11.57 3.22 -3.05
CA MET A 23 -11.14 3.47 -1.67
C MET A 23 -9.91 4.39 -1.59
N PHE A 24 -8.95 4.23 -2.52
CA PHE A 24 -7.77 5.10 -2.58
C PHE A 24 -8.19 6.55 -2.87
N LEU A 25 -9.10 6.74 -3.82
CA LEU A 25 -9.61 8.06 -4.18
C LEU A 25 -10.42 8.71 -3.05
N SER A 26 -11.18 7.93 -2.26
CA SER A 26 -11.91 8.48 -1.12
C SER A 26 -11.01 8.81 0.06
N ASN A 27 -9.98 8.00 0.31
CA ASN A 27 -9.11 8.15 1.47
C ASN A 27 -7.99 9.17 1.25
N GLN A 28 -7.59 9.40 -0.01
CA GLN A 28 -6.50 10.30 -0.43
C GLN A 28 -5.13 9.99 0.18
N ARG A 29 -5.01 8.94 1.00
CA ARG A 29 -3.79 8.53 1.69
C ARG A 29 -3.58 7.03 1.52
N PHE A 30 -2.33 6.64 1.36
CA PHE A 30 -1.93 5.25 1.19
C PHE A 30 -0.50 5.03 1.68
N CYS A 31 -0.18 3.78 2.01
CA CYS A 31 1.17 3.37 2.34
C CYS A 31 1.72 2.40 1.30
N VAL A 32 2.90 2.69 0.75
CA VAL A 32 3.65 1.74 -0.08
C VAL A 32 4.63 0.97 0.80
N ASN A 33 4.43 -0.34 0.89
CA ASN A 33 5.28 -1.24 1.66
C ASN A 33 6.20 -2.00 0.70
N VAL A 34 7.52 -1.78 0.78
CA VAL A 34 8.49 -2.53 -0.03
C VAL A 34 8.81 -3.84 0.66
N LEU A 35 8.42 -4.94 0.03
CA LEU A 35 8.46 -6.27 0.61
C LEU A 35 9.86 -6.91 0.51
N THR A 36 10.19 -7.77 1.48
CA THR A 36 11.32 -8.71 1.42
C THR A 36 10.88 -10.03 0.77
N HIS A 37 11.83 -10.94 0.53
CA HIS A 37 11.54 -12.29 0.08
C HIS A 37 10.62 -13.07 1.05
N ASP A 38 10.74 -12.82 2.35
CA ASP A 38 9.96 -13.52 3.38
C ASP A 38 8.46 -13.20 3.30
N HIS A 39 8.10 -12.12 2.61
CA HIS A 39 6.71 -11.68 2.43
C HIS A 39 6.01 -12.29 1.21
N MET A 40 6.58 -13.29 0.53
CA MET A 40 5.92 -13.94 -0.62
C MET A 40 4.50 -14.42 -0.31
N HIS A 41 4.29 -15.01 0.87
CA HIS A 41 2.98 -15.48 1.30
C HIS A 41 1.99 -14.32 1.54
N LEU A 42 2.47 -13.22 2.13
CA LEU A 42 1.69 -11.99 2.33
C LEU A 42 1.29 -11.38 0.98
N ALA A 43 2.24 -11.27 0.04
CA ALA A 43 1.99 -10.78 -1.31
C ALA A 43 0.91 -11.61 -2.03
N GLY A 44 0.97 -12.94 -1.92
CA GLY A 44 -0.06 -13.83 -2.49
C GLY A 44 -1.46 -13.56 -1.94
N LYS A 45 -1.59 -13.31 -0.63
CA LYS A 45 -2.88 -12.93 -0.01
C LYS A 45 -3.45 -11.64 -0.57
N PHE A 46 -2.62 -10.60 -0.69
CA PHE A 46 -3.01 -9.31 -1.26
C PHE A 46 -3.23 -9.37 -2.79
N ALA A 47 -2.63 -10.33 -3.49
CA ALA A 47 -2.86 -10.61 -4.90
C ALA A 47 -4.16 -11.42 -5.18
N GLY A 48 -4.96 -11.72 -4.16
CA GLY A 48 -6.28 -12.33 -4.31
C GLY A 48 -6.41 -13.75 -3.76
N ALA A 49 -5.36 -14.34 -3.18
CA ALA A 49 -5.46 -15.65 -2.53
C ALA A 49 -6.37 -15.62 -1.28
N ALA A 50 -6.56 -14.45 -0.66
CA ALA A 50 -7.55 -14.22 0.39
C ALA A 50 -8.64 -13.26 -0.10
N ARG A 51 -9.92 -13.61 0.12
CA ARG A 51 -11.06 -12.81 -0.34
C ARG A 51 -11.38 -11.64 0.58
N ASP A 52 -11.26 -11.84 1.88
CA ASP A 52 -11.57 -10.86 2.90
C ASP A 52 -10.34 -10.01 3.28
N MET A 53 -10.57 -8.73 3.55
CA MET A 53 -9.48 -7.81 3.93
C MET A 53 -8.93 -8.11 5.32
N GLU A 54 -9.77 -8.59 6.24
CA GLU A 54 -9.38 -8.91 7.62
C GLU A 54 -8.29 -10.00 7.65
N ALA A 55 -8.46 -11.11 6.93
CA ALA A 55 -7.48 -12.19 6.85
C ALA A 55 -6.19 -11.79 6.13
N ARG A 56 -6.25 -10.79 5.23
CA ARG A 56 -5.04 -10.21 4.62
C ARG A 56 -4.23 -9.49 5.69
N TYR A 57 -4.85 -8.58 6.43
CA TYR A 57 -4.17 -7.83 7.48
C TYR A 57 -3.76 -8.71 8.68
N ALA A 58 -4.55 -9.72 9.05
CA ALA A 58 -4.22 -10.65 10.13
C ALA A 58 -2.96 -11.51 9.87
N SER A 59 -2.45 -11.52 8.63
CA SER A 59 -1.30 -12.34 8.23
C SER A 59 0.07 -11.72 8.45
N ALA A 60 0.13 -10.51 9.00
CA ALA A 60 1.36 -9.79 9.28
C ALA A 60 1.18 -8.84 10.47
N ARG A 61 2.28 -8.26 10.95
CA ARG A 61 2.25 -7.20 11.96
C ARG A 61 2.27 -5.84 11.30
N TRP A 62 1.36 -4.98 11.72
CA TRP A 62 1.21 -3.64 11.19
C TRP A 62 1.43 -2.63 12.30
N GLN A 63 2.05 -1.53 11.94
CA GLN A 63 2.15 -0.32 12.74
C GLN A 63 1.36 0.79 12.05
N THR A 64 0.96 1.80 12.82
CA THR A 64 0.26 2.97 12.28
C THR A 64 1.27 4.11 12.13
N LEU A 65 1.38 4.65 10.92
CA LEU A 65 2.21 5.83 10.66
C LEU A 65 1.49 7.11 11.08
N THR A 66 2.19 8.25 11.05
CA THR A 66 1.67 9.56 11.47
C THR A 66 0.38 9.93 10.74
N SER A 67 0.22 9.54 9.47
CA SER A 67 -1.00 9.82 8.71
C SER A 67 -2.21 8.95 9.07
N GLY A 68 -2.02 7.92 9.91
CA GLY A 68 -3.02 6.89 10.19
C GLY A 68 -2.97 5.67 9.26
N THR A 69 -2.10 5.66 8.24
CA THR A 69 -1.99 4.51 7.33
C THR A 69 -1.33 3.29 8.00
N PRO A 70 -1.80 2.07 7.72
CA PRO A 70 -1.14 0.86 8.19
C PRO A 70 0.13 0.59 7.38
N ALA A 71 1.25 0.38 8.08
CA ALA A 71 2.54 0.05 7.52
C ALA A 71 3.02 -1.31 8.04
N LEU A 72 3.59 -2.11 7.14
CA LEU A 72 4.14 -3.41 7.46
C LEU A 72 5.40 -3.24 8.31
N SER A 73 5.42 -3.86 9.50
CA SER A 73 6.41 -3.57 10.55
C SER A 73 7.84 -4.00 10.18
N ASP A 74 7.97 -5.01 9.32
CA ASP A 74 9.22 -5.64 8.88
C ASP A 74 9.47 -5.46 7.37
N ALA A 75 8.83 -4.46 6.75
CA ALA A 75 9.14 -4.04 5.38
C ALA A 75 10.57 -3.48 5.27
N ILE A 76 11.13 -3.50 4.05
CA ILE A 76 12.41 -2.83 3.75
C ILE A 76 12.28 -1.33 3.98
N VAL A 77 11.16 -0.77 3.52
CA VAL A 77 10.80 0.63 3.69
C VAL A 77 9.29 0.78 3.57
N ASN A 78 8.74 1.76 4.29
CA ASN A 78 7.35 2.17 4.22
C ASN A 78 7.31 3.64 3.76
N PHE A 79 6.58 3.93 2.69
CA PHE A 79 6.31 5.30 2.26
C PHE A 79 4.90 5.68 2.69
N ASP A 80 4.78 6.73 3.50
CA ASP A 80 3.51 7.32 3.90
C ASP A 80 3.12 8.41 2.91
N CYS A 81 2.07 8.20 2.13
CA CYS A 81 1.80 9.00 0.94
C CYS A 81 0.40 9.64 0.99
N GLU A 82 0.32 10.81 0.38
CA GLU A 82 -0.92 11.51 0.03
C GLU A 82 -1.01 11.59 -1.50
N ILE A 83 -2.22 11.50 -2.04
CA ILE A 83 -2.46 11.57 -3.49
C ILE A 83 -2.40 13.04 -3.92
N GLU A 84 -1.39 13.39 -4.70
CA GLU A 84 -1.26 14.72 -5.31
C GLU A 84 -2.06 14.83 -6.62
N THR A 85 -2.05 13.79 -7.46
CA THR A 85 -2.69 13.81 -8.78
C THR A 85 -3.17 12.42 -9.19
N VAL A 86 -4.29 12.37 -9.92
CA VAL A 86 -4.88 11.16 -10.50
C VAL A 86 -5.06 11.38 -12.01
N HIS A 87 -4.68 10.38 -12.80
CA HIS A 87 -4.75 10.40 -14.26
C HIS A 87 -5.67 9.30 -14.79
#